data_AF-A0A5B8NAN6-F1
#
_entry.id   AF-A0A5B8NAN6-F1
#
_cell.length_a   1.000
_cell.length_b   1.000
_cell.length_c   1.000
_cell.angle_alpha   90.00
_cell.angle_beta   90.00
_cell.angle_gamma   90.00
#
_symmetry.space_group_name_H-M   'P 1'
#
loop_
_entity.id
_entity.type
_entity.pdbx_description
1 polymer ?
#
loop_
_entity_poly.entity_id
_entity_poly.type
_entity_poly.pdbx_seq_one_letter_code
_entity_poly.pdbx_strand_id
1 'polypeptide(L)' 'MDQNNKDQQYQDGLQMRKKVMGEDFVDKAFANATDFTMPLQDFVTRNAWGTVWCRDGLDLKTRSLITVSMLTAPRRK' A
#
# COMPACT_ATOMS: atom_id res chain seq x y z
N MET A 1 -13.09 14.83 15.40
CA MET A 1 -11.64 15.06 15.51
C MET A 1 -10.98 13.87 14.83
N ASP A 2 -10.28 14.02 13.69
CA ASP A 2 -9.41 12.98 13.03
C ASP A 2 -9.17 13.22 11.51
N GLN A 3 -9.54 14.37 10.92
CA GLN A 3 -9.32 14.61 9.49
C GLN A 3 -7.82 14.77 9.13
N ASN A 4 -7.06 15.56 9.91
CA ASN A 4 -5.63 15.84 9.66
C ASN A 4 -4.73 14.59 9.66
N ASN A 5 -5.04 13.58 10.47
CA ASN A 5 -4.21 12.37 10.57
C ASN A 5 -4.43 11.44 9.36
N LYS A 6 -5.63 11.48 8.76
CA LYS A 6 -5.97 10.69 7.57
C LYS A 6 -5.21 11.16 6.33
N ASP A 7 -5.01 12.46 6.20
CA ASP A 7 -4.27 13.05 5.07
C ASP A 7 -2.76 12.74 5.18
N GLN A 8 -2.19 12.77 6.39
CA GLN A 8 -0.80 12.40 6.62
C GLN A 8 -0.55 10.92 6.32
N GLN A 9 -1.41 10.02 6.82
CA GLN A 9 -1.30 8.58 6.54
C GLN A 9 -1.46 8.27 5.04
N TYR A 10 -2.28 9.05 4.32
CA TYR A 10 -2.39 8.93 2.88
C TYR A 10 -1.09 9.30 2.18
N GLN A 11 -0.50 10.45 2.52
CA GLN A 11 0.75 10.93 1.92
C GLN A 11 1.92 9.97 2.21
N ASP A 12 2.07 9.56 3.46
CA ASP A 12 3.13 8.62 3.89
C ASP A 12 2.94 7.26 3.20
N GLY A 13 1.68 6.79 3.11
CA GLY A 13 1.33 5.56 2.40
C GLY A 13 1.62 5.64 0.90
N LEU A 14 1.35 6.79 0.26
CA LEU A 14 1.61 7.00 -1.16
C LEU A 14 3.12 7.04 -1.46
N GLN A 15 3.91 7.71 -0.60
CA GLN A 15 5.37 7.68 -0.68
C GLN A 15 5.93 6.27 -0.49
N MET A 16 5.46 5.54 0.52
CA MET A 16 5.89 4.16 0.78
C MET A 16 5.52 3.24 -0.39
N ARG A 17 4.31 3.39 -0.93
CA ARG A 17 3.84 2.62 -2.10
C ARG A 17 4.71 2.88 -3.32
N LYS A 18 5.07 4.15 -3.60
CA LYS A 18 6.02 4.50 -4.68
C LYS A 18 7.41 3.94 -4.44
N LYS A 19 7.90 3.93 -3.19
CA LYS A 19 9.21 3.38 -2.83
C LYS A 19 9.31 1.87 -3.02
N VAL A 20 8.23 1.13 -2.74
CA VAL A 20 8.22 -0.35 -2.79
C VAL A 20 7.82 -0.88 -4.17
N MET A 21 6.79 -0.32 -4.79
CA MET A 21 6.26 -0.79 -6.08
C MET A 21 6.87 -0.07 -7.30
N GLY A 22 7.49 1.10 -7.08
CA GLY A 22 7.96 1.98 -8.14
C GLY A 22 6.87 2.97 -8.60
N GLU A 23 7.28 4.18 -8.94
CA GLU A 23 6.38 5.27 -9.34
C GLU A 23 5.54 4.91 -10.58
N ASP A 24 6.16 4.30 -11.59
CA ASP A 24 5.51 3.89 -12.85
C ASP A 24 4.37 2.86 -12.63
N PHE A 25 4.53 1.96 -11.65
CA PHE A 25 3.51 0.97 -11.31
C PHE A 25 2.33 1.62 -10.57
N VAL A 26 2.61 2.60 -9.72
CA VAL A 26 1.59 3.35 -8.99
C VAL A 26 0.78 4.22 -9.95
N ASP A 27 1.43 4.94 -10.85
CA ASP A 27 0.76 5.78 -11.84
C ASP A 27 -0.09 4.94 -12.80
N LYS A 28 0.38 3.78 -13.24
CA LYS A 28 -0.44 2.82 -14.02
C LYS A 28 -1.63 2.30 -13.22
N ALA A 29 -1.46 2.03 -11.93
CA ALA A 29 -2.55 1.58 -11.08
C ALA A 29 -3.62 2.66 -10.90
N PHE A 30 -3.23 3.93 -10.75
CA PHE A 30 -4.16 5.05 -10.67
C PHE A 30 -4.80 5.38 -12.03
N ALA A 31 -4.05 5.30 -13.13
CA ALA A 31 -4.57 5.52 -14.49
C ALA A 31 -5.61 4.46 -14.90
N ASN A 32 -5.46 3.22 -14.41
CA ASN A 32 -6.44 2.15 -14.62
C ASN A 32 -7.54 2.12 -13.55
N ALA A 33 -7.53 3.01 -12.56
CA ALA A 33 -8.56 3.07 -11.54
C ALA A 33 -9.84 3.65 -12.14
N THR A 34 -10.92 2.88 -12.10
CA THR A 34 -12.27 3.34 -12.40
C THR A 34 -12.94 3.95 -11.16
N ASP A 35 -13.98 4.76 -11.32
CA ASP A 35 -14.73 5.38 -10.21
C ASP A 35 -15.22 4.39 -9.15
N PHE A 36 -15.45 3.13 -9.54
CA PHE A 36 -15.81 2.05 -8.63
C PHE A 36 -14.62 1.54 -7.80
N THR A 37 -13.42 1.51 -8.37
CA THR A 37 -12.20 1.00 -7.72
C THR A 37 -11.39 2.08 -7.01
N MET A 38 -11.67 3.35 -7.29
CA MET A 38 -10.98 4.49 -6.72
C MET A 38 -11.14 4.59 -5.17
N PRO A 39 -12.32 4.37 -4.58
CA PRO A 39 -12.47 4.33 -3.12
C PRO A 39 -11.68 3.19 -2.47
N LEU A 40 -11.55 2.06 -3.16
CA LEU A 40 -10.76 0.93 -2.69
C LEU A 40 -9.26 1.25 -2.73
N GLN A 41 -8.76 1.88 -3.79
CA GLN A 41 -7.35 2.29 -3.87
C GLN A 41 -7.01 3.31 -2.78
N ASP A 42 -7.90 4.27 -2.53
CA ASP A 42 -7.73 5.24 -1.47
C ASP A 42 -7.69 4.58 -0.08
N PHE A 43 -8.62 3.66 0.17
CA PHE A 43 -8.67 2.89 1.41
C PHE A 43 -7.39 2.06 1.62
N VAL A 44 -6.91 1.36 0.59
CA VAL A 44 -5.68 0.55 0.65
C VAL A 44 -4.45 1.43 0.85
N THR A 45 -4.38 2.58 0.19
CA THR A 45 -3.26 3.54 0.33
C THR A 45 -3.18 4.06 1.76
N ARG A 46 -4.31 4.42 2.39
CA ARG A 46 -4.33 4.86 3.79
C ARG A 46 -4.04 3.73 4.77
N ASN A 47 -4.78 2.63 4.67
CA ASN A 47 -4.76 1.61 5.71
C ASN A 47 -3.58 0.65 5.54
N ALA A 48 -3.39 0.07 4.36
CA ALA A 48 -2.30 -0.89 4.17
C ALA A 48 -0.95 -0.17 4.13
N TRP A 49 -0.80 0.85 3.27
CA TRP A 49 0.49 1.52 3.09
C TRP A 49 0.78 2.54 4.20
N GLY A 50 -0.19 3.38 4.57
CA GLY A 50 -0.02 4.42 5.58
C GLY A 50 0.10 3.93 7.02
N THR A 51 -0.42 2.73 7.36
CA THR A 51 -0.32 2.20 8.73
C THR A 51 0.58 0.97 8.81
N VAL A 52 0.27 -0.11 8.08
CA VAL A 52 0.96 -1.39 8.25
C VAL A 52 2.38 -1.29 7.74
N TRP A 53 2.60 -0.69 6.56
CA TRP A 53 3.92 -0.56 5.96
C TRP A 53 4.80 0.55 6.56
N CYS A 54 4.20 1.62 7.10
CA CYS A 54 4.93 2.69 7.80
C CYS A 54 5.28 2.38 9.27
N ARG A 55 4.84 1.24 9.82
CA ARG A 55 5.12 0.86 11.21
C ARG A 55 6.61 0.53 11.44
N ASP A 56 7.17 1.03 12.52
CA ASP A 56 8.53 0.69 12.96
C ASP A 56 8.62 -0.74 13.53
N GLY A 57 9.78 -1.37 13.38
CA GLY A 57 10.12 -2.67 13.99
C GLY A 57 10.39 -3.82 13.01
N LEU A 58 10.09 -3.66 11.72
CA LEU A 58 10.43 -4.63 10.67
C LEU A 58 11.01 -3.92 9.45
N ASP A 59 12.17 -4.38 8.99
CA ASP A 59 12.80 -3.88 7.76
C ASP A 59 11.93 -4.18 6.53
N LEU A 60 12.08 -3.33 5.50
CA LEU A 60 11.33 -3.42 4.24
C LEU A 60 11.56 -4.77 3.52
N LYS A 61 12.78 -5.34 3.62
CA LYS A 61 13.09 -6.64 3.02
C LYS A 61 12.28 -7.76 3.65
N THR A 62 12.17 -7.78 4.98
CA THR A 62 11.42 -8.80 5.72
C THR A 62 9.92 -8.71 5.42
N ARG A 63 9.37 -7.50 5.37
CA ARG A 63 7.96 -7.27 5.01
C ARG A 63 7.65 -7.78 3.61
N SER A 64 8.51 -7.45 2.64
CA SER A 64 8.37 -7.91 1.26
C SER A 64 8.44 -9.45 1.17
N LEU A 65 9.36 -10.08 1.90
CA LEU A 65 9.48 -11.53 1.95
C LEU A 65 8.23 -12.20 2.53
N ILE A 66 7.68 -11.66 3.62
CA ILE A 66 6.43 -12.16 4.22
C ILE A 66 5.27 -12.03 3.23
N THR A 67 5.12 -10.88 2.56
CA THR A 67 4.07 -10.70 1.55
C THR A 67 4.20 -11.71 0.41
N VAL A 68 5.39 -11.90 -0.15
CA VAL A 68 5.64 -12.89 -1.21
C VAL A 68 5.36 -14.30 -0.71
N SER A 69 5.77 -14.64 0.51
CA SER A 69 5.52 -15.96 1.11
C SER A 69 4.02 -16.22 1.27
N MET A 70 3.27 -15.20 1.70
CA MET A 70 1.81 -15.27 1.87
C MET A 70 1.07 -15.36 0.54
N LEU A 71 1.58 -14.74 -0.53
CA LEU A 71 1.04 -14.87 -1.89
C LEU A 71 1.42 -16.20 -2.56
N THR A 72 2.55 -16.79 -2.16
CA THR A 72 3.01 -18.09 -2.67
C THR A 72 2.33 -19.26 -1.97
N ALA A 73 2.02 -19.14 -0.68
CA ALA A 73 1.37 -20.18 0.14
C ALA A 73 0.00 -20.67 -0.38
N PRO A 74 -0.92 -19.82 -0.89
CA PRO A 74 -2.21 -20.27 -1.40
C PRO A 74 -2.14 -20.92 -2.78
N ARG A 75 -0.95 -21.12 -3.39
CA ARG A 75 -0.81 -22.00 -4.57
C ARG A 75 -0.94 -23.48 -4.18
N ARG A 76 -2.09 -23.86 -3.66
CA ARG A 76 -2.57 -25.25 -3.63
C ARG A 76 -3.65 -25.38 -4.71
N LYS A 77 -3.51 -26.48 -5.47
CA LYS A 77 -4.26 -26.92 -6.67
C LYS A 77 -5.72 -26.47 -6.75
#